data_AF-A0A453AKP2-F1
#
_entry.id   AF-A0A453AKP2-F1
#
_cell.length_a   1.000
_cell.length_b   1.000
_cell.length_c   1.000
_cell.angle_alpha   90.00
_cell.angle_beta   90.00
_cell.angle_gamma   90.00
#
_symmetry.space_group_name_H-M   'P 1'
#
loop_
_entity.id
_entity.type
_entity.pdbx_description
1 polymer ?
#
loop_
_entity_poly.entity_id
_entity_poly.type
_entity_poly.pdbx_seq_one_letter_code
_entity_poly.pdbx_strand_id
1 'polypeptide(L)' 'GQYKCTGPGASYSGRVSWSRELTDEEAKPFISLSFIDGTEWIRI' A
#
# COMPACT_ATOMS: atom_id res chain seq x y z
N GLY A 1 -5.39 -1.32 3.84
CA GLY A 1 -5.95 -1.71 2.53
C GLY A 1 -4.96 -2.60 1.82
N GLN A 2 -5.38 -3.22 0.72
CA GLN A 2 -4.47 -3.91 -0.19
C GLN A 2 -4.21 -3.04 -1.43
N TYR A 3 -3.05 -3.16 -2.06
CA TYR A 3 -2.69 -2.37 -3.23
C TYR A 3 -1.86 -3.21 -4.19
N LYS A 4 -2.35 -3.39 -5.42
CA LYS A 4 -1.67 -4.08 -6.53
C LYS A 4 -1.06 -5.45 -6.15
N CYS A 5 -1.73 -6.22 -5.29
CA CYS A 5 -1.31 -7.57 -4.91
C CYS A 5 -1.53 -8.56 -6.06
N THR A 6 -0.64 -9.54 -6.20
CA THR A 6 -0.72 -10.56 -7.26
C THR A 6 -0.55 -11.99 -6.70
N GLY A 7 -0.95 -13.00 -7.47
CA GLY A 7 -0.88 -14.42 -7.09
C GLY A 7 -2.19 -15.01 -6.55
N PRO A 8 -2.22 -16.32 -6.25
CA PRO A 8 -3.46 -17.05 -5.93
C PRO A 8 -4.22 -16.52 -4.71
N GLY A 9 -3.53 -15.90 -3.75
CA GLY A 9 -4.12 -15.34 -2.53
C GLY A 9 -4.56 -13.87 -2.64
N ALA A 10 -4.28 -13.19 -3.76
CA ALA A 10 -4.49 -11.75 -3.89
C ALA A 10 -5.95 -11.35 -4.20
N SER A 11 -6.82 -12.32 -4.49
CA SER A 11 -8.23 -12.06 -4.77
C SER A 11 -8.87 -11.28 -3.62
N TYR A 12 -9.46 -10.14 -3.95
CA TYR A 12 -10.26 -9.33 -3.04
C TYR A 12 -11.60 -10.00 -2.70
N SER A 13 -12.09 -10.88 -3.58
CA SER A 13 -13.33 -11.61 -3.38
C SER A 13 -13.26 -12.47 -2.12
N GLY A 14 -14.31 -12.41 -1.29
CA GLY A 14 -14.39 -13.18 -0.04
C GLY A 14 -13.62 -12.59 1.14
N ARG A 15 -13.10 -11.37 1.03
CA ARG A 15 -12.60 -10.61 2.19
C ARG A 15 -13.74 -10.05 3.03
N VAL A 16 -13.41 -9.73 4.28
CA VAL A 16 -14.29 -9.03 5.23
C VAL A 16 -14.76 -7.69 4.68
N SER A 17 -15.96 -7.25 5.08
CA SER A 17 -16.65 -6.07 4.52
C SER A 17 -15.92 -4.73 4.71
N TRP A 18 -15.05 -4.63 5.72
CA TRP A 18 -14.25 -3.44 5.98
C TRP A 18 -12.90 -3.44 5.24
N SER A 19 -12.55 -4.55 4.59
CA SER A 19 -11.41 -4.60 3.68
C SER A 19 -11.63 -3.62 2.53
N ARG A 20 -10.54 -3.09 1.97
CA ARG A 20 -10.59 -2.19 0.81
C ARG A 20 -9.32 -2.32 -0.03
N GLU A 21 -9.49 -2.27 -1.35
CA GLU A 21 -8.39 -1.99 -2.27
C GLU A 21 -8.12 -0.49 -2.28
N LEU A 22 -6.84 -0.11 -2.22
CA LEU A 22 -6.43 1.28 -2.25
C LEU A 22 -6.28 1.76 -3.70
N THR A 23 -6.67 3.01 -3.96
CA THR A 23 -6.26 3.69 -5.20
C THR A 23 -4.77 4.05 -5.16
N ASP A 24 -4.23 4.50 -6.29
CA ASP A 24 -2.85 5.00 -6.36
C ASP A 24 -2.64 6.19 -5.40
N GLU A 25 -3.62 7.09 -5.29
CA GLU A 25 -3.59 8.25 -4.39
C GLU A 25 -3.64 7.84 -2.91
N GLU A 26 -4.46 6.85 -2.57
CA GLU A 26 -4.56 6.33 -1.21
C GLU A 26 -3.32 5.55 -0.79
N ALA A 27 -2.65 4.87 -1.72
CA ALA A 27 -1.42 4.12 -1.45
C ALA A 27 -0.18 5.03 -1.37
N LYS A 28 -0.15 6.14 -2.12
CA LYS A 28 0.96 7.09 -2.21
C LYS A 28 1.63 7.46 -0.87
N PRO A 29 0.91 7.83 0.21
CA PRO A 29 1.55 8.23 1.46
C PRO A 29 2.30 7.09 2.16
N PHE A 30 2.03 5.83 1.82
CA PHE A 30 2.66 4.66 2.46
C PHE A 30 3.86 4.11 1.69
N ILE A 31 3.97 4.43 0.40
CA ILE A 31 5.03 3.91 -0.50
C ILE A 31 6.09 4.97 -0.82
N SER A 32 5.94 6.19 -0.34
CA SER A 32 6.92 7.26 -0.50
C SER A 32 7.98 7.25 0.61
N LEU A 33 9.18 7.77 0.31
CA LEU A 33 10.25 7.93 1.31
C LEU A 33 9.85 8.80 2.51
N SER A 34 8.90 9.72 2.31
CA SER A 34 8.34 10.55 3.37
C SER A 34 7.59 9.75 4.45
N PHE A 35 7.18 8.51 4.16
CA PHE A 35 6.49 7.66 5.16
C PHE A 35 7.41 7.27 6.33
N ILE A 36 8.72 7.24 6.09
CA ILE A 36 9.75 6.77 7.04
C ILE A 36 10.78 7.86 7.36
N ASP A 37 10.43 9.13 7.11
CA ASP A 37 11.35 10.27 7.23
C ASP A 37 12.67 10.06 6.46
N GLY A 38 12.61 9.34 5.34
CA GLY A 38 13.79 8.88 4.60
C GLY A 38 14.68 10.02 4.12
N THR A 39 14.11 11.21 3.94
CA THR A 39 14.87 12.43 3.59
C THR A 39 15.89 12.85 4.65
N GLU A 40 15.75 12.40 5.90
CA GLU A 40 16.67 12.79 6.98
C GLU A 40 17.87 11.86 7.13
N TRP A 41 17.72 10.58 6.79
CA TRP A 41 18.72 9.56 7.14
C TRP A 41 19.18 8.69 5.96
N ILE A 42 18.40 8.60 4.88
CA ILE A 42 18.84 7.91 3.68
C ILE A 42 19.78 8.84 2.93
N ARG A 43 21.03 8.42 2.81
CA ARG A 43 22.02 9.09 1.95
C ARG A 43 21.80 8.58 0.53
N ILE A 44 21.30 9.45 -0.33
CA ILE A 44 21.06 9.19 -1.76
C ILE A 44 22.27 9.68 -2.55
#